data_AF-A0A8S3G505-F1
#
_entry.id   AF-A0A8S3G505-F1
#
_cell.length_a   1.000
_cell.length_b   1.000
_cell.length_c   1.000
_cell.angle_alpha   90.00
_cell.angle_beta   90.00
_cell.angle_gamma   90.00
#
_symmetry.space_group_name_H-M   'P 1'
#
loop_
_entity.id
_entity.type
_entity.pdbx_description
1 polymer ?
#
loop_
_entity_poly.entity_id
_entity_poly.type
_entity_poly.pdbx_seq_one_letter_code
_entity_poly.pdbx_strand_id
1 'polypeptide(L)'
;CSTCLSQYRFPRFNAPLKLLETRQGRCGEAANLFTCLSRSLSFESRYIYDTTDHVWTEVYSENQHRWLHCDACENLYHIEDVTWKYVTNFKQTIQRRNINEKIFAKTISRVNEKLQSQLNQQEKNKIISNRIEDIVSMLNEEKLTKESELHG
;
A
#
# COMPACT_ATOMS: atom_id res chain seq x y z
N CYS A 1 14.80 6.47 -26.11
CA CYS A 1 13.78 5.68 -26.83
C CYS A 1 14.42 5.12 -28.09
N SER A 2 14.38 3.80 -28.31
CA SER A 2 14.98 3.17 -29.49
C SER A 2 14.21 3.47 -30.79
N THR A 3 12.93 3.84 -30.69
CA THR A 3 12.07 4.12 -31.85
C THR A 3 12.20 5.56 -32.36
N CYS A 4 12.26 6.56 -31.47
CA CYS A 4 12.33 7.97 -31.86
C CYS A 4 13.69 8.64 -31.54
N LEU A 5 14.68 7.86 -31.07
CA LEU A 5 16.03 8.29 -30.70
C LEU A 5 16.10 9.41 -29.65
N SER A 6 14.97 9.80 -29.06
CA SER A 6 14.92 10.84 -28.03
C SER A 6 15.45 10.33 -26.69
N GLN A 7 16.12 11.22 -25.96
CA GLN A 7 16.54 10.96 -24.59
C GLN A 7 15.41 11.33 -23.63
N TYR A 8 14.94 10.35 -22.86
CA TYR A 8 14.05 10.58 -21.75
C TYR A 8 14.86 10.72 -20.46
N ARG A 9 14.60 11.76 -19.67
CA ARG A 9 15.23 11.95 -18.36
C ARG A 9 14.24 11.56 -17.27
N PHE A 10 14.71 10.73 -16.33
CA PHE A 10 13.97 10.36 -15.13
C PHE A 10 14.70 10.92 -13.89
N PRO A 11 14.52 12.22 -13.59
CA PRO A 11 15.15 12.84 -12.42
C PRO A 11 14.59 12.22 -11.12
N ARG A 12 15.49 11.90 -10.18
CA ARG A 12 15.15 11.40 -8.84
C ARG A 12 14.99 12.59 -7.90
N PHE A 13 13.78 12.84 -7.42
CA PHE A 13 13.47 13.98 -6.57
C PHE A 13 13.32 13.55 -5.11
N ASN A 14 13.95 14.29 -4.20
CA ASN A 14 13.79 14.07 -2.76
C ASN A 14 12.78 15.04 -2.12
N ALA A 15 12.36 16.09 -2.82
CA ALA A 15 11.41 17.07 -2.31
C ALA A 15 9.96 16.54 -2.45
N PRO A 16 9.21 16.32 -1.35
CA PRO A 16 7.86 15.75 -1.40
C PRO A 16 6.89 16.58 -2.25
N LEU A 17 6.99 17.91 -2.21
CA LEU A 17 6.18 18.80 -3.05
C LEU A 17 6.40 18.54 -4.54
N LYS A 18 7.64 18.25 -4.95
CA LYS A 18 7.93 17.91 -6.33
C LYS A 18 7.38 16.54 -6.73
N LEU A 19 7.38 15.59 -5.78
CA LEU A 19 6.81 14.26 -5.98
C LEU A 19 5.28 14.30 -6.12
N LEU A 20 4.58 15.23 -5.46
CA LEU A 20 3.15 15.47 -5.66
C LEU A 20 2.81 15.96 -7.06
N GLU A 21 3.70 16.76 -7.67
CA GLU A 21 3.55 17.22 -9.05
C GLU A 21 3.85 16.09 -10.05
N THR A 22 4.97 15.39 -9.87
CA THR A 22 5.45 14.40 -10.85
C THR A 22 4.67 13.10 -10.79
N ARG A 23 4.15 12.73 -9.60
CA ARG A 23 3.37 11.52 -9.34
C ARG A 23 4.00 10.24 -9.89
N GLN A 24 5.33 10.21 -9.93
CA GLN A 24 6.13 9.11 -10.45
C GLN A 24 7.41 8.98 -9.62
N GLY A 25 7.90 7.76 -9.47
CA GLY A 25 9.06 7.45 -8.66
C GLY A 25 9.25 5.95 -8.46
N ARG A 26 10.29 5.55 -7.73
CA ARG A 26 10.47 4.18 -7.24
C ARG A 26 10.18 4.13 -5.74
N CYS A 27 10.65 3.10 -5.05
CA CYS A 27 10.44 2.92 -3.62
C CYS A 27 10.85 4.14 -2.77
N GLY A 28 12.02 4.71 -3.04
CA GLY A 28 12.51 5.95 -2.40
C GLY A 28 11.51 7.11 -2.42
N GLU A 29 11.03 7.46 -3.61
CA GLU A 29 10.05 8.54 -3.77
C GLU A 29 8.71 8.21 -3.15
N ALA A 30 8.24 6.97 -3.31
CA ALA A 30 6.96 6.51 -2.77
C ALA A 30 6.96 6.58 -1.23
N ALA A 31 7.97 6.00 -0.57
CA ALA A 31 8.11 6.01 0.89
C ALA A 31 8.28 7.44 1.42
N ASN A 32 9.08 8.28 0.74
CA ASN A 32 9.30 9.67 1.15
C ASN A 32 8.01 10.49 1.08
N LEU A 33 7.30 10.43 -0.05
CA LEU A 33 6.05 11.14 -0.22
C LEU A 33 4.98 10.64 0.77
N PHE A 34 4.87 9.32 0.95
CA PHE A 34 3.91 8.73 1.88
C PHE A 34 4.21 9.11 3.33
N THR A 35 5.47 9.05 3.78
CA THR A 35 5.86 9.51 5.12
C THR A 35 5.49 10.98 5.33
N CYS A 36 5.77 11.84 4.34
CA CYS A 36 5.44 13.26 4.41
C CYS A 36 3.93 13.49 4.56
N LEU A 37 3.11 12.77 3.77
CA LEU A 37 1.65 12.84 3.85
C LEU A 37 1.14 12.33 5.20
N SER A 38 1.62 11.19 5.68
CA SER A 38 1.23 10.63 6.98
C SER A 38 1.52 11.62 8.13
N ARG A 39 2.69 12.25 8.12
CA ARG A 39 3.04 13.31 9.09
C ARG A 39 2.15 14.54 8.96
N SER A 40 1.80 14.96 7.74
CA SER A 40 0.90 16.11 7.52
C SER A 40 -0.52 15.88 8.04
N LEU A 41 -0.96 14.61 8.07
CA LEU A 41 -2.24 14.18 8.63
C LEU A 41 -2.16 13.94 10.15
N SER A 42 -1.06 14.34 10.80
CA SER A 42 -0.80 14.16 12.23
C SER A 42 -0.68 12.71 12.69
N PHE A 43 -0.43 11.76 11.78
CA PHE A 43 -0.03 10.43 12.19
C PHE A 43 1.41 10.44 12.71
N GLU A 44 1.65 9.68 13.77
CA GLU A 44 3.02 9.39 14.20
C GLU A 44 3.62 8.39 13.21
N SER A 45 4.70 8.78 12.53
CA SER A 45 5.24 8.00 11.42
C SER A 45 6.76 8.02 11.40
N ARG A 46 7.35 6.90 11.00
CA ARG A 46 8.79 6.70 10.85
C ARG A 46 9.12 6.35 9.41
N TYR A 47 10.18 6.96 8.89
CA TYR A 47 10.79 6.53 7.64
C TYR A 47 11.80 5.43 7.95
N ILE A 48 11.61 4.25 7.40
CA ILE A 48 12.51 3.12 7.63
C ILE A 48 13.41 2.94 6.42
N TYR A 49 14.70 2.86 6.69
CA TYR A 49 15.73 2.60 5.72
C TYR A 49 16.33 1.23 5.97
N ASP A 50 16.20 0.35 4.98
CA ASP A 50 16.88 -0.94 4.97
C ASP A 50 18.13 -0.87 4.09
N THR A 51 19.22 -1.42 4.60
CA THR A 51 20.50 -1.57 3.93
C THR A 51 20.43 -2.45 2.66
N THR A 52 19.35 -3.21 2.47
CA THR A 52 19.13 -4.02 1.25
C THR A 52 18.50 -3.24 0.07
N ASP A 53 18.63 -1.90 0.07
CA ASP A 53 18.08 -0.98 -0.94
C ASP A 53 16.54 -0.90 -0.95
N HIS A 54 15.93 -1.10 0.23
CA HIS A 54 14.49 -0.96 0.43
C HIS A 54 14.16 0.10 1.47
N VAL A 55 13.00 0.73 1.30
CA VAL A 55 12.52 1.77 2.20
C VAL A 55 11.01 1.69 2.33
N TRP A 56 10.49 1.95 3.53
CA TRP A 56 9.06 1.98 3.79
C TRP A 56 8.73 2.98 4.89
N THR A 57 7.45 3.06 5.26
CA THR A 57 6.96 3.90 6.36
C THR A 57 6.35 3.02 7.44
N GLU A 58 6.60 3.33 8.70
CA GLU A 58 5.78 2.79 9.79
C GLU A 58 4.87 3.86 10.35
N VAL A 59 3.65 3.50 10.69
CA VAL A 59 2.66 4.41 11.29
C VAL A 59 2.21 3.83 12.62
N TYR A 60 2.27 4.61 13.69
CA TYR A 60 1.79 4.15 15.00
C TYR A 60 0.26 4.09 15.04
N SER A 61 -0.27 2.97 15.52
CA SER A 61 -1.70 2.79 15.75
C SER A 61 -1.99 2.90 17.24
N GLU A 62 -2.66 3.97 17.66
CA GLU A 62 -3.10 4.14 19.04
C GLU A 62 -4.06 3.02 19.47
N ASN A 63 -4.99 2.61 18.59
CA ASN A 63 -5.97 1.58 18.88
C ASN A 63 -5.36 0.19 19.12
N GLN A 64 -4.22 -0.11 18.47
CA GLN A 64 -3.53 -1.40 18.61
C GLN A 64 -2.26 -1.30 19.47
N HIS A 65 -1.92 -0.09 19.94
CA HIS A 65 -0.71 0.23 20.68
C HIS A 65 0.59 -0.30 20.04
N ARG A 66 0.69 -0.28 18.70
CA ARG A 66 1.85 -0.82 17.97
C ARG A 66 2.14 -0.06 16.68
N TRP A 67 3.36 -0.24 16.17
CA TRP A 67 3.77 0.25 14.85
C TRP A 67 3.18 -0.66 13.76
N LEU A 68 2.60 -0.04 12.74
CA LEU A 68 2.07 -0.69 11.55
C LEU A 68 3.05 -0.47 10.40
N HIS A 69 3.53 -1.54 9.80
CA HIS A 69 4.33 -1.50 8.58
C HIS A 69 3.46 -1.04 7.40
N CYS A 70 3.90 -0.02 6.68
CA CYS A 70 3.22 0.57 5.52
C CYS A 70 4.23 0.74 4.37
N ASP A 71 4.21 -0.21 3.44
CA ASP A 71 5.03 -0.13 2.24
C ASP A 71 4.25 0.53 1.10
N ALA A 72 4.48 1.82 0.91
CA ALA A 72 3.87 2.58 -0.16
C ALA A 72 4.32 2.11 -1.56
N CYS A 73 5.44 1.38 -1.67
CA CYS A 73 6.03 0.96 -2.92
C CYS A 73 5.31 -0.26 -3.51
N GLU A 74 4.81 -1.12 -2.64
CA GLU A 74 4.17 -2.39 -3.00
C GLU A 74 2.72 -2.21 -3.49
N ASN A 75 2.04 -1.10 -3.15
CA ASN A 75 0.63 -0.91 -3.51
C ASN A 75 0.20 0.54 -3.81
N LEU A 76 0.94 1.25 -4.68
CA LEU A 76 0.64 2.64 -5.07
C LEU A 76 -0.76 2.86 -5.69
N TYR A 77 -1.36 1.81 -6.28
CA TYR A 77 -2.58 1.93 -7.09
C TYR A 77 -3.75 1.08 -6.60
N HIS A 78 -3.64 0.48 -5.40
CA HIS A 78 -4.65 -0.41 -4.89
C HIS A 78 -4.76 -0.37 -3.35
N ILE A 79 -5.99 -0.23 -2.87
CA ILE A 79 -6.35 -0.30 -1.46
C ILE A 79 -7.20 -1.54 -1.23
N GLU A 80 -6.90 -2.27 -0.17
CA GLU A 80 -7.56 -3.51 0.24
C GLU A 80 -7.81 -3.52 1.76
N ASP A 81 -8.90 -4.14 2.19
CA ASP A 81 -9.08 -4.54 3.59
C ASP A 81 -8.33 -5.85 3.87
N VAL A 82 -7.15 -5.72 4.46
CA VAL A 82 -6.27 -6.84 4.83
C VAL A 82 -6.55 -7.38 6.23
N THR A 83 -7.63 -6.97 6.91
CA THR A 83 -7.86 -7.36 8.31
C THR A 83 -7.89 -8.87 8.51
N TRP A 84 -8.41 -9.62 7.54
CA TRP A 84 -8.43 -11.08 7.55
C TRP A 84 -7.02 -11.69 7.69
N LYS A 85 -5.97 -11.01 7.22
CA LYS A 85 -4.56 -11.44 7.36
C LYS A 85 -4.07 -11.40 8.81
N TYR A 86 -4.65 -10.52 9.63
CA TYR A 86 -4.15 -10.20 10.97
C TYR A 86 -5.06 -10.66 12.11
N VAL A 87 -6.29 -11.07 11.83
CA VAL A 87 -7.24 -11.51 12.87
C VAL A 87 -7.47 -13.00 12.81
N THR A 88 -7.47 -13.64 13.98
CA THR A 88 -7.70 -15.09 14.10
C THR A 88 -9.16 -15.47 13.87
N ASN A 89 -10.10 -14.57 14.17
CA ASN A 89 -11.54 -14.79 14.01
C ASN A 89 -12.18 -13.67 13.19
N PHE A 90 -11.97 -13.71 11.87
CA PHE A 90 -12.46 -12.67 10.95
C PHE A 90 -13.98 -12.49 10.98
N LYS A 91 -14.74 -13.59 11.10
CA LYS A 91 -16.21 -13.55 11.19
C LYS A 91 -16.68 -12.76 12.41
N GLN A 92 -16.07 -12.99 13.57
CA GLN A 92 -16.40 -12.26 14.78
C GLN A 92 -15.89 -10.82 14.75
N THR A 93 -14.74 -10.57 14.13
CA THR A 93 -14.22 -9.20 13.93
C THR A 93 -15.19 -8.38 13.09
N ILE A 94 -15.68 -8.90 11.96
CA ILE A 94 -16.67 -8.18 11.12
C ILE A 94 -17.92 -7.81 11.93
N GLN A 95 -18.45 -8.73 12.75
CA GLN A 95 -19.65 -8.46 13.56
C GLN A 95 -19.46 -7.33 14.58
N ARG A 96 -18.23 -7.11 15.05
CA ARG A 96 -17.89 -6.06 16.02
C ARG A 96 -17.51 -4.74 15.37
N ARG A 97 -17.27 -4.72 14.05
CA ARG A 97 -16.97 -3.48 13.34
C ARG A 97 -18.24 -2.63 13.28
N ASN A 98 -18.16 -1.41 13.77
CA ASN A 98 -19.26 -0.46 13.69
C ASN A 98 -19.32 0.23 12.31
N ILE A 99 -19.32 -0.56 11.23
CA ILE A 99 -19.36 -0.08 9.85
C ILE A 99 -20.33 -0.90 9.00
N ASN A 100 -20.90 -0.27 7.97
CA ASN A 100 -21.66 -0.99 6.95
C ASN A 100 -20.71 -1.56 5.90
N GLU A 101 -20.47 -2.88 5.94
CA GLU A 101 -19.52 -3.57 5.05
C GLU A 101 -19.82 -3.37 3.55
N LYS A 102 -21.10 -3.24 3.18
CA LYS A 102 -21.48 -2.98 1.77
C LYS A 102 -21.08 -1.58 1.33
N ILE A 103 -21.21 -0.58 2.21
CA ILE A 103 -20.75 0.79 1.94
C ILE A 103 -19.22 0.82 1.93
N PHE A 104 -18.58 0.15 2.88
CA PHE A 104 -17.12 0.08 2.98
C PHE A 104 -16.49 -0.51 1.72
N ALA A 105 -16.98 -1.66 1.26
CA ALA A 105 -16.53 -2.29 0.01
C ALA A 105 -16.74 -1.40 -1.22
N LYS A 106 -17.89 -0.70 -1.31
CA LYS A 106 -18.16 0.26 -2.39
C LYS A 106 -17.22 1.46 -2.37
N THR A 107 -16.92 1.98 -1.18
CA THR A 107 -15.98 3.09 -1.02
C THR A 107 -14.58 2.70 -1.47
N ILE A 108 -14.10 1.52 -1.05
CA ILE A 108 -12.81 0.98 -1.51
C ILE A 108 -12.81 0.82 -3.03
N SER A 109 -13.87 0.26 -3.64
CA SER A 109 -13.99 0.14 -5.09
C SER A 109 -13.87 1.49 -5.79
N ARG A 110 -14.60 2.51 -5.31
CA ARG A 110 -14.60 3.85 -5.92
C ARG A 110 -13.24 4.55 -5.78
N VAL A 111 -12.52 4.33 -4.69
CA VAL A 111 -11.16 4.86 -4.52
C VAL A 111 -10.20 4.14 -5.47
N ASN A 112 -10.29 2.82 -5.56
CA ASN A 112 -9.48 2.03 -6.49
C ASN A 112 -9.75 2.39 -7.95
N GLU A 113 -11.00 2.63 -8.36
CA GLU A 113 -11.34 3.11 -9.70
C GLU A 113 -10.63 4.43 -10.03
N LYS A 114 -10.52 5.35 -9.06
CA LYS A 114 -9.78 6.61 -9.22
C LYS A 114 -8.28 6.37 -9.31
N LEU A 115 -7.72 5.58 -8.40
CA LEU A 115 -6.28 5.26 -8.38
C LEU A 115 -5.84 4.53 -9.65
N GLN A 116 -6.71 3.69 -10.21
CA GLN A 116 -6.44 2.87 -11.39
C GLN A 116 -6.89 3.52 -12.70
N SER A 117 -7.48 4.72 -12.65
CA SER A 117 -8.03 5.40 -13.82
C SER A 117 -6.99 5.68 -14.91
N GLN A 118 -5.74 5.94 -14.51
CA GLN A 118 -4.63 6.27 -15.42
C GLN A 118 -3.75 5.06 -15.79
N LEU A 119 -4.07 3.87 -15.27
CA LEU A 119 -3.29 2.66 -15.53
C LEU A 119 -3.62 2.04 -16.89
N ASN A 120 -2.60 1.44 -17.49
CA ASN A 120 -2.74 0.63 -18.69
C ASN A 120 -3.34 -0.76 -18.38
N GLN A 121 -3.73 -1.50 -19.41
CA GLN A 121 -4.41 -2.80 -19.23
C GLN A 121 -3.51 -3.85 -18.58
N GLN A 122 -2.20 -3.84 -18.84
CA GLN A 122 -1.26 -4.81 -18.26
C GLN A 122 -1.11 -4.59 -16.75
N GLU A 123 -1.01 -3.33 -16.32
CA GLU A 123 -0.96 -2.95 -14.90
C GLU A 123 -2.24 -3.35 -14.18
N LYS A 124 -3.41 -3.11 -14.78
CA LYS A 124 -4.70 -3.54 -14.23
C LYS A 124 -4.79 -5.06 -14.10
N ASN A 125 -4.36 -5.80 -15.11
CA ASN A 125 -4.35 -7.26 -15.07
C ASN A 125 -3.44 -7.80 -13.95
N LYS A 126 -2.29 -7.17 -13.71
CA LYS A 126 -1.40 -7.54 -12.60
C LYS A 126 -2.08 -7.34 -11.24
N ILE A 127 -2.75 -6.21 -11.03
CA ILE A 127 -3.51 -5.96 -9.79
C ILE A 127 -4.61 -7.00 -9.60
N ILE A 128 -5.34 -7.36 -10.66
CA ILE A 128 -6.39 -8.38 -10.60
C ILE A 128 -5.79 -9.75 -10.23
N SER A 129 -4.65 -10.14 -10.82
CA SER A 129 -3.98 -11.40 -10.52
C SER A 129 -3.61 -11.49 -9.04
N ASN A 130 -2.93 -10.47 -8.51
CA ASN A 130 -2.55 -10.40 -7.10
C ASN A 130 -3.78 -10.50 -6.17
N ARG A 131 -4.88 -9.84 -6.54
CA ARG A 131 -6.13 -9.87 -5.76
C ARG A 131 -6.79 -11.26 -5.75
N ILE A 132 -6.69 -12.00 -6.85
CA ILE A 132 -7.18 -13.39 -6.89
C ILE A 132 -6.37 -14.25 -5.93
N GLU A 133 -5.04 -14.11 -5.94
CA GLU A 133 -4.16 -14.83 -5.02
C GLU A 133 -4.48 -14.51 -3.55
N ASP A 134 -4.68 -13.25 -3.21
CA ASP A 134 -5.07 -12.82 -1.86
C ASP A 134 -6.43 -13.40 -1.43
N ILE A 135 -7.43 -13.42 -2.33
CA ILE A 135 -8.74 -14.03 -2.03
C ILE A 135 -8.60 -15.54 -1.84
N VAL A 136 -7.80 -16.22 -2.67
CA VAL A 136 -7.55 -17.66 -2.54
C VAL A 136 -6.89 -17.96 -1.18
N SER A 137 -5.87 -17.20 -0.80
CA SER A 137 -5.23 -17.30 0.52
C SER A 137 -6.22 -17.09 1.66
N MET A 138 -7.11 -16.11 1.55
CA MET A 138 -8.17 -15.86 2.53
C MET A 138 -9.14 -17.05 2.66
N LEU A 139 -9.56 -17.64 1.54
CA LEU A 139 -10.49 -18.77 1.52
C LEU A 139 -9.86 -20.06 2.07
N ASN A 140 -8.56 -20.25 1.85
CA ASN A 140 -7.80 -21.37 2.38
C ASN A 140 -7.41 -21.19 3.85
N GLU A 141 -7.73 -20.04 4.46
CA GLU A 141 -7.26 -19.65 5.80
C GLU A 141 -5.73 -19.73 5.93
N GLU A 142 -5.02 -19.58 4.81
CA GLU A 142 -3.56 -19.49 4.76
C GLU A 142 -3.16 -18.16 5.37
N LYS A 143 -2.93 -18.16 6.67
CA LYS A 143 -2.36 -17.00 7.35
C LYS A 143 -0.95 -16.81 6.83
N LEU A 144 -0.56 -15.56 6.63
CA LEU A 144 0.84 -15.21 6.41
C LEU A 144 1.65 -15.68 7.62
N THR A 145 2.25 -16.87 7.54
CA THR A 145 3.47 -17.17 8.28
C THR A 145 4.58 -16.41 7.57
N LYS A 146 4.60 -15.09 7.72
CA LYS A 146 5.79 -14.32 7.39
C LYS A 146 6.81 -14.65 8.47
N GLU A 147 7.82 -15.45 8.15
CA GLU A 147 9.02 -15.66 8.96
C GLU A 147 9.67 -14.34 9.41
N SER A 148 9.33 -13.21 8.77
CA SER A 148 9.74 -11.86 9.16
C SER A 148 9.04 -11.29 10.40
N GLU A 149 8.01 -11.94 10.96
CA GLU A 149 7.46 -11.58 12.29
C GLU A 149 8.10 -12.40 13.43
N LEU A 150 8.97 -13.38 13.11
CA LEU A 150 9.74 -14.16 14.09
C LEU A 150 11.09 -13.52 14.46
N HIS A 151 11.50 -12.46 13.78
CA HIS A 151 12.69 -11.69 14.10
C HIS A 151 12.24 -10.26 14.42
N GLY A 152 11.85 -10.08 15.68
CA GLY A 152 11.50 -8.77 16.25
C GLY A 152 12.67 -7.83 16.41
#